data_AF-S5AIE0-F1
#
_entry.id   AF-S5AIE0-F1
#
_cell.length_a   1.000
_cell.length_b   1.000
_cell.length_c   1.000
_cell.angle_alpha   90.00
_cell.angle_beta   90.00
_cell.angle_gamma   90.00
#
_symmetry.space_group_name_H-M   'P 1'
#
loop_
_entity.id
_entity.type
_entity.pdbx_description
1 polymer ?
#
loop_
_entity_poly.entity_id
_entity_poly.type
_entity_poly.pdbx_seq_one_letter_code
_entity_poly.pdbx_strand_id
1 'polypeptide(L)'
;MGMFSYMDRITGEQICGGDNVRLYRLVKGKVVEEMRGTYNNYGAVDVEDQTYHAVLKDGEMRSVTDEMRNAVSFSDDIWLSEEWGGIVDEHFSDDETSGICAILESNHYDGFAPTERSLDDPDQGWRQEDEEDEEDDWEDEWEDEDEEDEADDWEDEEEDEDALEFDHSAYGEY
;
A
#
# COMPACT_ATOMS: atom_id res chain seq x y z
N MET A 1 -11.78 -0.21 18.29
CA MET A 1 -10.48 -0.78 18.70
C MET A 1 -9.42 0.19 18.23
N GLY A 2 -8.34 0.38 18.98
CA GLY A 2 -7.19 1.15 18.51
C GLY A 2 -6.51 0.45 17.34
N MET A 3 -5.74 1.18 16.56
CA MET A 3 -4.84 0.60 15.56
C MET A 3 -3.73 -0.16 16.29
N PHE A 4 -3.27 -1.26 15.69
CA PHE A 4 -2.07 -1.96 16.10
C PHE A 4 -1.01 -1.64 15.06
N SER A 5 0.14 -1.12 15.45
CA SER A 5 1.21 -0.73 14.54
C SER A 5 2.57 -1.01 15.17
N TYR A 6 3.60 -1.02 14.32
CA TYR A 6 4.95 -1.42 14.69
C TYR A 6 5.97 -0.41 14.18
N MET A 7 7.13 -0.39 14.81
CA MET A 7 8.31 0.22 14.21
C MET A 7 8.98 -0.77 13.26
N ASP A 8 9.42 -0.29 12.10
CA ASP A 8 10.26 -1.03 11.17
C ASP A 8 11.52 -1.54 11.90
N ARG A 9 11.77 -2.85 11.82
CA ARG A 9 12.87 -3.45 12.59
C ARG A 9 14.26 -2.96 12.16
N ILE A 10 14.40 -2.45 10.93
CA ILE A 10 15.68 -2.11 10.29
C ILE A 10 15.99 -0.62 10.48
N THR A 11 15.07 0.26 10.14
CA THR A 11 15.23 1.72 10.18
C THR A 11 14.69 2.34 11.46
N GLY A 12 13.74 1.67 12.13
CA GLY A 12 13.02 2.24 13.27
C GLY A 12 11.96 3.27 12.86
N GLU A 13 11.61 3.35 11.57
CA GLU A 13 10.51 4.19 11.09
C GLU A 13 9.15 3.60 11.47
N GLN A 14 8.12 4.43 11.54
CA GLN A 14 6.77 3.98 11.80
C GLN A 14 6.20 3.21 10.60
N ILE A 15 5.54 2.08 10.84
CA ILE A 15 4.76 1.36 9.83
C ILE A 15 3.28 1.76 9.95
N CYS A 16 2.72 2.24 8.85
CA CYS A 16 1.34 2.72 8.78
C CYS A 16 0.50 1.89 7.82
N GLY A 17 -0.81 2.01 7.94
CA GLY A 17 -1.75 1.38 7.01
C GLY A 17 -1.48 1.78 5.57
N GLY A 18 -1.53 0.82 4.66
CA GLY A 18 -1.21 1.04 3.26
C GLY A 18 0.27 0.83 2.91
N ASP A 19 1.18 0.78 3.90
CA ASP A 19 2.58 0.46 3.65
C ASP A 19 2.72 -1.01 3.23
N ASN A 20 3.63 -1.28 2.29
CA ASN A 20 3.98 -2.66 1.93
C ASN A 20 4.95 -3.21 2.97
N VAL A 21 4.60 -4.34 3.58
CA VAL A 21 5.35 -4.90 4.70
C VAL A 21 5.63 -6.38 4.54
N ARG A 22 6.67 -6.83 5.24
CA ARG A 22 6.88 -8.22 5.65
C ARG A 22 6.70 -8.33 7.14
N LEU A 23 5.78 -9.19 7.55
CA LEU A 23 5.55 -9.50 8.95
C LEU A 23 6.01 -10.93 9.22
N TYR A 24 6.72 -11.11 10.33
CA TYR A 24 7.20 -12.39 10.81
C TYR A 24 6.67 -12.62 12.22
N ARG A 25 6.00 -13.75 12.46
CA ARG A 25 5.78 -14.22 13.82
C ARG A 25 6.99 -15.01 14.27
N LEU A 26 7.51 -14.65 15.43
CA LEU A 26 8.65 -15.26 16.08
C LEU A 26 8.21 -15.99 17.35
N VAL A 27 8.75 -17.19 17.55
CA VAL A 27 8.68 -17.91 18.82
C VAL A 27 10.09 -18.34 19.20
N LYS A 28 10.62 -17.77 20.29
CA LYS A 28 11.96 -18.07 20.80
C LYS A 28 13.06 -17.89 19.75
N GLY A 29 12.98 -16.79 19.00
CA GLY A 29 13.94 -16.38 17.97
C GLY A 29 13.84 -17.16 16.67
N LYS A 30 12.75 -17.91 16.45
CA LYS A 30 12.49 -18.64 15.21
C LYS A 30 11.25 -18.12 14.53
N VAL A 31 11.35 -17.90 13.22
CA VAL A 31 10.20 -17.61 12.37
C VAL A 31 9.29 -18.84 12.33
N VAL A 32 8.05 -18.66 12.76
CA VAL A 32 7.00 -19.69 12.69
C VAL A 32 5.95 -19.37 11.64
N GLU A 33 5.84 -18.11 11.23
CA GLU A 33 4.92 -17.65 10.20
C GLU A 33 5.45 -16.36 9.57
N GLU A 34 5.21 -16.19 8.27
CA GLU A 34 5.59 -15.02 7.48
C GLU A 34 4.45 -14.62 6.56
N MET A 35 4.15 -13.33 6.48
CA MET A 35 3.21 -12.75 5.52
C MET A 35 3.77 -11.49 4.87
N ARG A 36 3.37 -11.23 3.62
CA ARG A 36 3.76 -10.05 2.86
C ARG A 36 2.57 -9.45 2.14
N GLY A 37 2.48 -8.13 2.10
CA GLY A 37 1.40 -7.40 1.46
C GLY A 37 1.20 -6.02 2.06
N THR A 38 0.07 -5.39 1.73
CA THR A 38 -0.36 -4.11 2.29
C THR A 38 -0.72 -4.25 3.77
N TYR A 39 -0.18 -3.38 4.62
CA TYR A 39 -0.45 -3.40 6.05
C TYR A 39 -1.88 -2.92 6.37
N ASN A 40 -2.60 -3.68 7.20
CA ASN A 40 -4.03 -3.47 7.45
C ASN A 40 -4.36 -2.62 8.70
N ASN A 41 -3.37 -2.08 9.41
CA ASN A 41 -3.50 -1.37 10.71
C ASN A 41 -3.93 -2.20 11.92
N TYR A 42 -4.04 -3.52 11.78
CA TYR A 42 -4.49 -4.44 12.84
C TYR A 42 -3.49 -5.57 13.05
N GLY A 43 -2.21 -5.30 12.83
CA GLY A 43 -1.15 -6.27 13.11
C GLY A 43 -0.97 -7.36 12.07
N ALA A 44 -1.57 -7.21 10.88
CA ALA A 44 -1.50 -8.17 9.78
C ALA A 44 -1.49 -7.45 8.40
N VAL A 45 -1.51 -8.24 7.33
CA VAL A 45 -1.64 -7.72 5.95
C VAL A 45 -3.05 -7.93 5.42
N ASP A 46 -3.51 -7.05 4.53
CA ASP A 46 -4.79 -7.20 3.85
C ASP A 46 -4.83 -8.49 3.03
N VAL A 47 -5.93 -9.25 3.16
CA VAL A 47 -6.08 -10.56 2.52
C VAL A 47 -6.10 -10.43 1.01
N GLU A 48 -6.69 -9.35 0.48
CA GLU A 48 -6.80 -9.10 -0.95
C GLU A 48 -5.45 -8.74 -1.59
N ASP A 49 -4.55 -8.11 -0.83
CA ASP A 49 -3.23 -7.66 -1.28
C ASP A 49 -2.08 -8.58 -0.81
N GLN A 50 -2.40 -9.72 -0.20
CA GLN A 50 -1.41 -10.65 0.32
C GLN A 50 -0.64 -11.30 -0.83
N THR A 51 0.64 -10.95 -0.97
CA THR A 51 1.52 -11.46 -2.03
C THR A 51 2.24 -12.75 -1.64
N TYR A 52 2.43 -12.99 -0.34
CA TYR A 52 3.07 -14.17 0.18
C TYR A 52 2.57 -14.49 1.58
N HIS A 53 2.43 -15.78 1.89
CA HIS A 53 2.11 -16.28 3.23
C HIS A 53 2.66 -17.69 3.39
N ALA A 54 3.42 -17.92 4.45
CA ALA A 54 3.99 -19.22 4.78
C ALA A 54 3.98 -19.47 6.28
N VAL A 55 3.84 -20.73 6.66
CA VAL A 55 3.82 -21.19 8.05
C VAL A 55 4.77 -22.36 8.22
N LEU A 56 5.42 -22.43 9.38
CA LEU A 56 6.33 -23.52 9.75
C LEU A 56 5.52 -24.79 10.01
N LYS A 57 5.72 -25.81 9.18
CA LYS A 57 5.13 -27.15 9.35
C LYS A 57 6.21 -28.21 9.18
N ASP A 58 6.26 -29.14 10.13
CA ASP A 58 7.24 -30.24 10.14
C ASP A 58 8.71 -29.77 10.09
N GLY A 59 8.99 -28.57 10.59
CA GLY A 59 10.33 -27.97 10.60
C GLY A 59 10.72 -27.23 9.31
N GLU A 60 9.82 -27.13 8.34
CA GLU A 60 10.03 -26.39 7.09
C GLU A 60 8.94 -25.33 6.88
N MET A 61 9.32 -24.17 6.34
CA MET A 61 8.34 -23.15 5.95
C MET A 61 7.58 -23.62 4.72
N ARG A 62 6.25 -23.68 4.81
CA ARG A 62 5.37 -24.07 3.71
C ARG A 62 4.43 -22.93 3.38
N SER A 63 4.32 -22.61 2.08
CA SER A 63 3.33 -21.65 1.60
C SER A 63 1.92 -22.08 2.03
N VAL A 64 1.15 -21.11 2.49
CA VAL A 64 -0.24 -21.30 2.89
C VAL A 64 -1.08 -21.56 1.64
N THR A 65 -1.90 -22.61 1.70
CA THR A 65 -2.86 -22.95 0.64
C THR A 65 -4.27 -22.54 1.06
N ASP A 66 -5.19 -22.45 0.10
CA ASP A 66 -6.61 -22.19 0.40
C ASP A 66 -7.23 -23.28 1.27
N GLU A 67 -6.79 -24.53 1.13
CA GLU A 67 -7.20 -25.61 2.03
C GLU A 67 -6.76 -25.32 3.47
N MET A 68 -5.53 -24.84 3.66
CA MET A 68 -5.02 -24.47 4.98
C MET A 68 -5.79 -23.30 5.57
N ARG A 69 -6.12 -22.26 4.78
CA ARG A 69 -6.98 -21.16 5.21
C ARG A 69 -8.38 -21.64 5.60
N ASN A 70 -9.02 -22.43 4.75
CA ASN A 70 -10.37 -22.96 4.98
C ASN A 70 -10.45 -23.96 6.13
N ALA A 71 -9.34 -24.62 6.49
CA ALA A 71 -9.29 -25.55 7.61
C ALA A 71 -9.30 -24.83 8.98
N VAL A 72 -8.88 -23.56 9.02
CA VAL A 72 -8.99 -22.76 10.25
C VAL A 72 -10.43 -22.26 10.32
N SER A 73 -11.21 -22.83 11.24
CA SER A 73 -12.64 -22.55 11.40
C SER A 73 -12.97 -21.13 11.88
N PHE A 74 -11.95 -20.26 12.00
CA PHE A 74 -12.06 -18.87 12.43
C PHE A 74 -11.92 -17.99 11.19
N SER A 75 -13.01 -17.29 10.85
CA SER A 75 -13.17 -16.56 9.59
C SER A 75 -12.39 -15.25 9.51
N ASP A 76 -11.74 -14.82 10.59
CA ASP A 76 -11.27 -13.44 10.72
C ASP A 76 -9.78 -13.31 11.10
N ASP A 77 -9.10 -14.41 11.43
CA ASP A 77 -7.68 -14.38 11.81
C ASP A 77 -6.78 -14.66 10.60
N ILE A 78 -5.96 -13.67 10.23
CA ILE A 78 -5.00 -13.75 9.12
C ILE A 78 -3.79 -14.63 9.48
N TRP A 79 -3.47 -14.72 10.77
CA TRP A 79 -2.42 -15.59 11.31
C TRP A 79 -2.95 -17.02 11.49
N LEU A 80 -2.24 -18.02 10.96
CA LEU A 80 -2.66 -19.43 11.00
C LEU A 80 -1.88 -20.25 12.02
N SER A 81 -0.77 -19.75 12.54
CA SER A 81 0.08 -20.47 13.49
C SER A 81 -0.38 -20.39 14.93
N GLU A 82 -1.19 -19.39 15.29
CA GLU A 82 -1.76 -19.18 16.63
C GLU A 82 -2.95 -18.20 16.55
N GLU A 83 -3.84 -18.22 17.55
CA GLU A 83 -4.94 -17.24 17.65
C GLU A 83 -4.41 -15.82 17.96
N TRP A 84 -5.11 -14.78 17.49
CA TRP A 84 -4.66 -13.39 17.68
C TRP A 84 -4.38 -13.04 19.15
N GLY A 85 -5.21 -13.49 20.08
CA GLY A 85 -5.01 -13.26 21.51
C GLY A 85 -3.68 -13.84 22.03
N GLY A 86 -3.33 -15.06 21.61
CA GLY A 86 -2.06 -15.68 21.97
C GLY A 86 -0.86 -14.97 21.35
N ILE A 87 -0.99 -14.49 20.12
CA ILE A 87 0.05 -13.70 19.44
C ILE A 87 0.29 -12.38 20.16
N VAL A 88 -0.77 -11.69 20.57
CA VAL A 88 -0.70 -10.45 21.35
C VAL A 88 -0.04 -10.69 22.71
N ASP A 89 -0.42 -11.75 23.42
CA ASP A 89 0.20 -12.12 24.70
C ASP A 89 1.71 -12.41 24.54
N GLU A 90 2.11 -13.07 23.45
CA GLU A 90 3.53 -13.28 23.12
C GLU A 90 4.24 -11.96 22.81
N HIS A 91 3.61 -11.08 22.04
CA HIS A 91 4.17 -9.79 21.62
C HIS A 91 4.47 -8.88 22.82
N PHE A 92 3.61 -8.86 23.83
CA PHE A 92 3.78 -8.03 25.05
C PHE A 92 4.47 -8.77 26.21
N SER A 93 5.04 -9.94 25.96
CA SER A 93 5.82 -10.67 26.97
C SER A 93 7.21 -10.05 27.19
N ASP A 94 7.88 -10.40 28.29
CA ASP A 94 9.27 -9.96 28.53
C ASP A 94 10.31 -10.61 27.58
N ASP A 95 9.90 -11.57 26.74
CA ASP A 95 10.78 -12.26 25.79
C ASP A 95 10.76 -11.58 24.42
N GLU A 96 11.73 -10.70 24.16
CA GLU A 96 11.89 -10.00 22.88
C GLU A 96 12.10 -10.96 21.69
N THR A 97 12.46 -12.23 21.93
CA THR A 97 12.62 -13.23 20.87
C THR A 97 11.28 -13.85 20.42
N SER A 98 10.18 -13.47 21.06
CA SER A 98 8.82 -13.91 20.74
C SER A 98 7.92 -12.70 20.46
N GLY A 99 7.05 -12.80 19.46
CA GLY A 99 6.18 -11.71 19.02
C GLY A 99 6.21 -11.48 17.50
N ILE A 100 5.91 -10.26 17.07
CA ILE A 100 5.84 -9.90 15.65
C ILE A 100 7.01 -8.97 15.30
N CYS A 101 7.78 -9.37 14.29
CA CYS A 101 8.75 -8.50 13.65
C CYS A 101 8.14 -7.96 12.35
N ALA A 102 8.11 -6.65 12.22
CA ALA A 102 7.56 -5.94 11.08
C ALA A 102 8.65 -5.16 10.34
N ILE A 103 8.64 -5.24 9.02
CA ILE A 103 9.64 -4.63 8.15
C ILE A 103 8.94 -4.06 6.93
N LEU A 104 9.24 -2.82 6.57
CA LEU A 104 8.89 -2.21 5.30
C LEU A 104 9.56 -2.98 4.16
N GLU A 105 8.78 -3.35 3.14
CA GLU A 105 9.27 -4.13 2.00
C GLU A 105 10.47 -3.45 1.32
N SER A 106 10.51 -2.11 1.29
CA SER A 106 11.62 -1.32 0.76
C SER A 106 12.94 -1.48 1.53
N ASN A 107 12.85 -1.77 2.83
CA ASN A 107 14.00 -1.88 3.72
C ASN A 107 14.51 -3.32 3.85
N HIS A 108 13.69 -4.31 3.44
CA HIS A 108 14.08 -5.71 3.46
C HIS A 108 15.22 -6.00 2.47
N TYR A 109 16.21 -6.77 2.91
CA TYR A 109 17.29 -7.29 2.07
C TYR A 109 17.43 -8.81 2.16
N ASP A 110 17.91 -9.45 1.10
CA ASP A 110 18.04 -10.90 1.03
C ASP A 110 18.95 -11.46 2.13
N GLY A 111 18.49 -12.54 2.76
CA GLY A 111 19.20 -13.20 3.86
C GLY A 111 18.96 -12.59 5.24
N PHE A 112 18.13 -11.54 5.33
CA PHE A 112 17.61 -11.09 6.63
C PHE A 112 16.76 -12.20 7.26
N ALA A 113 17.08 -12.56 8.50
CA ALA A 113 16.33 -13.52 9.29
C ALA A 113 16.09 -12.92 10.69
N PRO A 114 14.86 -12.48 10.99
CA PRO A 114 14.59 -11.84 12.27
C PRO A 114 14.70 -12.86 13.41
N THR A 115 15.27 -12.39 14.53
CA THR A 115 15.40 -13.18 15.77
C THR A 115 14.73 -12.51 16.96
N GLU A 116 14.28 -11.27 16.79
CA GLU A 116 13.63 -10.43 17.80
C GLU A 116 12.45 -9.69 17.16
N ARG A 117 11.41 -9.44 17.96
CA ARG A 117 10.22 -8.69 17.53
C ARG A 117 10.54 -7.22 17.25
N SER A 118 9.62 -6.54 16.56
CA SER A 118 9.63 -5.09 16.42
C SER A 118 9.23 -4.42 17.73
N LEU A 119 9.64 -3.16 17.89
CA LEU A 119 9.13 -2.31 18.96
C LEU A 119 7.71 -1.84 18.65
N ASP A 120 6.97 -1.58 19.72
CA ASP A 120 5.67 -0.93 19.63
C ASP A 120 5.82 0.48 19.07
N ASP A 121 4.90 0.85 18.19
CA ASP A 121 4.80 2.22 17.71
C ASP A 121 4.07 3.10 18.74
N PRO A 122 4.73 4.13 19.30
CA PRO A 122 4.14 4.99 20.33
C PRO A 122 2.94 5.78 19.81
N ASP A 123 2.91 6.07 18.51
CA ASP A 123 1.87 6.87 17.87
C ASP A 123 0.79 5.99 17.24
N GLN A 124 0.84 4.66 17.45
CA GLN A 124 -0.25 3.73 17.10
C GLN A 124 -0.74 3.87 15.64
N GLY A 125 0.16 4.11 14.70
CA GLY A 125 -0.08 4.19 13.26
C GLY A 125 -0.50 5.57 12.79
N TRP A 126 -0.70 6.51 13.71
CA TRP A 126 -0.90 7.91 13.40
C TRP A 126 0.47 8.51 13.08
N ARG A 127 0.76 8.74 11.79
CA ARG A 127 1.92 9.57 11.43
C ARG A 127 1.71 10.93 12.08
N GLN A 128 2.66 11.38 12.87
CA GLN A 128 2.80 12.80 13.08
C GLN A 128 3.26 13.34 11.73
N GLU A 129 2.36 13.99 11.00
CA GLU A 129 2.76 14.85 9.90
C GLU A 129 3.73 15.84 10.51
N ASP A 130 5.02 15.71 10.22
CA ASP A 130 5.94 16.81 10.46
C ASP A 130 5.33 18.02 9.73
N GLU A 131 5.09 19.11 10.46
CA GLU A 131 4.52 20.38 9.97
C GLU A 131 5.46 21.09 8.95
N GLU A 132 6.10 20.35 8.03
CA GLU A 132 7.11 20.86 7.09
C GLU A 132 6.69 20.77 5.60
N ASP A 133 5.41 20.58 5.28
CA ASP A 133 4.89 20.64 3.89
C ASP A 133 3.67 21.58 3.72
N GLU A 134 3.55 22.65 4.52
CA GLU A 134 2.64 23.78 4.24
C GLU A 134 3.38 24.99 3.64
N GLU A 135 4.16 24.80 2.57
CA GLU A 135 4.56 25.90 1.69
C GLU A 135 4.51 25.47 0.21
N ASP A 136 3.31 25.18 -0.30
CA ASP A 136 3.01 25.42 -1.72
C ASP A 136 1.86 26.42 -1.77
N ASP A 137 2.30 27.67 -1.79
CA ASP A 137 1.54 28.92 -1.79
C ASP A 137 0.59 28.97 -2.99
N TRP A 138 -0.69 29.05 -2.66
CA TRP A 138 -1.79 29.24 -3.60
C TRP A 138 -1.84 30.70 -4.09
N GLU A 139 -0.92 31.13 -4.96
CA GLU A 139 -1.05 32.44 -5.62
C GLU A 139 -0.58 32.40 -7.09
N ASP A 140 -1.25 31.59 -7.93
CA ASP A 140 -1.33 31.94 -9.36
C ASP A 140 -2.40 33.04 -9.52
N GLU A 141 -1.86 34.25 -9.41
CA GLU A 141 -2.40 35.57 -9.64
C GLU A 141 -3.21 35.63 -10.96
N TRP A 142 -4.52 35.82 -10.82
CA TRP A 142 -5.39 36.20 -11.93
C TRP A 142 -5.07 37.66 -12.31
N GLU A 143 -4.13 37.87 -13.22
CA GLU A 143 -4.00 39.16 -13.91
C GLU A 143 -5.05 39.24 -15.02
N ASP A 144 -6.21 39.78 -14.64
CA ASP A 144 -7.13 40.45 -15.54
C ASP A 144 -6.40 41.67 -16.16
N GLU A 145 -5.98 41.58 -17.43
CA GLU A 145 -5.67 42.76 -18.24
C GLU A 145 -6.73 42.89 -19.36
N ASP A 146 -7.80 43.60 -19.02
CA ASP A 146 -8.61 44.35 -19.97
C ASP A 146 -7.76 45.53 -20.48
N GLU A 147 -7.37 45.57 -21.76
CA GLU A 147 -7.26 46.85 -22.49
C GLU A 147 -7.72 46.71 -23.95
N GLU A 148 -8.70 47.55 -24.25
CA GLU A 148 -9.34 47.81 -25.53
C GLU A 148 -8.35 48.34 -26.56
N ASP A 149 -8.44 47.90 -27.82
CA ASP A 149 -8.05 48.73 -28.96
C ASP A 149 -8.98 48.47 -30.15
N GLU A 150 -9.87 49.44 -30.34
CA GLU A 150 -10.76 49.66 -31.48
C GLU A 150 -9.93 50.16 -32.68
N ALA A 151 -9.97 49.45 -33.81
CA ALA A 151 -9.68 50.05 -35.11
C ALA A 151 -10.41 49.29 -36.25
N ASP A 152 -11.52 49.91 -36.61
CA ASP A 152 -12.30 49.96 -37.86
C ASP A 152 -11.57 49.64 -39.20
N ASP A 153 -12.40 49.50 -40.23
CA ASP A 153 -12.21 49.92 -41.64
C ASP A 153 -11.96 48.88 -42.77
N TRP A 154 -13.10 48.42 -43.32
CA TRP A 154 -13.54 48.14 -44.73
C TRP A 154 -12.89 47.13 -45.70
N GLU A 155 -13.80 46.32 -46.29
CA GLU A 155 -14.07 45.98 -47.72
C GLU A 155 -12.86 45.82 -48.67
N ASP A 156 -12.78 44.85 -49.59
CA ASP A 156 -13.78 44.39 -50.57
C ASP A 156 -13.16 43.25 -51.44
N GLU A 157 -13.99 42.65 -52.30
CA GLU A 157 -13.69 41.85 -53.50
C GLU A 157 -13.45 40.33 -53.29
N GLU A 158 -14.48 39.48 -53.48
CA GLU A 158 -14.97 38.90 -54.77
C GLU A 158 -13.92 37.89 -55.32
N GLU A 159 -14.19 36.68 -55.80
CA GLU A 159 -15.36 35.94 -56.27
C GLU A 159 -14.86 34.48 -56.50
N ASP A 160 -15.76 33.60 -56.96
CA ASP A 160 -15.51 32.29 -57.62
C ASP A 160 -15.36 31.07 -56.70
N GLU A 161 -16.45 30.37 -56.35
CA GLU A 161 -17.19 29.40 -57.19
C GLU A 161 -16.34 28.20 -57.62
N ASP A 162 -16.53 27.04 -56.97
CA ASP A 162 -16.77 25.80 -57.71
C ASP A 162 -17.41 24.69 -56.85
N ALA A 163 -18.67 24.43 -57.21
CA ALA A 163 -19.35 23.15 -57.35
C ALA A 163 -19.30 22.09 -56.22
N LEU A 164 -20.46 21.95 -55.59
CA LEU A 164 -21.00 20.72 -54.99
C LEU A 164 -20.96 19.54 -55.98
N GLU A 165 -20.58 18.35 -55.51
CA GLU A 165 -21.40 17.16 -55.74
C GLU A 165 -21.22 16.09 -54.66
N PHE A 166 -22.35 15.71 -54.06
CA PHE A 166 -22.54 14.58 -53.15
C PHE A 166 -23.22 13.49 -53.99
N ASP A 167 -22.70 12.25 -54.02
CA ASP A 167 -23.44 11.04 -53.60
C ASP A 167 -22.87 9.68 -54.11
N HIS A 168 -23.05 8.69 -53.24
CA HIS A 168 -23.00 7.22 -53.30
C HIS A 168 -22.78 6.45 -54.63
N SER A 169 -21.84 5.49 -54.58
CA SER A 169 -22.06 4.06 -54.91
C SER A 169 -20.77 3.28 -54.59
N ALA A 170 -20.76 2.32 -53.66
CA ALA A 170 -21.23 0.94 -53.77
C ALA A 170 -20.42 0.08 -54.78
N TYR A 171 -20.00 -1.10 -54.30
CA TYR A 171 -19.26 -2.20 -54.97
C TYR A 171 -17.73 -2.01 -55.02
N GLY A 172 -16.89 -2.97 -54.61
CA GLY A 172 -17.11 -4.35 -54.21
C GLY A 172 -15.75 -5.07 -54.34
N GLU A 173 -15.53 -6.05 -53.46
CA GLU A 173 -14.41 -6.99 -53.45
C GLU A 173 -14.15 -7.62 -54.83
N TYR A 174 -12.88 -7.83 -55.18
CA TYR A 174 -12.27 -9.14 -55.50
C TYR A 174 -10.76 -9.00 -55.78
#